data_AF-A0A1I6GIN3-F1
#
_entry.id   AF-A0A1I6GIN3-F1
#
_cell.length_a   1.000
_cell.length_b   1.000
_cell.length_c   1.000
_cell.angle_alpha   90.00
_cell.angle_beta   90.00
_cell.angle_gamma   90.00
#
_symmetry.space_group_name_H-M   'P 1'
#
loop_
_entity.id
_entity.type
_entity.pdbx_description
1 polymer ?
#
loop_
_entity_poly.entity_id
_entity_poly.type
_entity_poly.pdbx_seq_one_letter_code
_entity_poly.pdbx_strand_id
1 'polypeptide(L)' 'MPADDYLDPWTALFVGGFVAALFWFAAGLAFVAAGDVLPTVRAFSLVFVGLGGAFLLAGVVVAAVLRARR' A
#
# COMPACT_ATOMS: atom_id res chain seq x y z
N MET A 1 -15.54 -5.04 -22.36
CA MET A 1 -14.94 -3.71 -22.17
C MET A 1 -13.43 -3.86 -22.21
N PRO A 2 -12.70 -3.03 -22.96
CA PRO A 2 -11.24 -3.01 -22.89
C PRO A 2 -10.79 -2.69 -21.45
N ALA A 3 -9.77 -3.38 -20.94
CA ALA A 3 -9.27 -3.19 -19.57
C ALA A 3 -8.71 -1.77 -19.33
N ASP A 4 -8.42 -1.09 -20.43
CA ASP A 4 -7.85 0.24 -20.54
C ASP A 4 -8.77 1.32 -19.96
N ASP A 5 -10.09 1.07 -19.94
CA ASP A 5 -11.09 2.00 -19.40
C ASP A 5 -10.89 2.28 -17.89
N TYR A 6 -10.21 1.38 -17.16
CA TYR A 6 -9.91 1.53 -15.73
C TYR A 6 -8.51 2.12 -15.44
N LEU A 7 -7.67 2.32 -16.47
CA LEU A 7 -6.30 2.84 -16.34
C LEU A 7 -6.27 4.38 -16.31
N ASP A 8 -6.87 4.97 -15.27
CA ASP A 8 -6.80 6.40 -14.99
C ASP A 8 -5.81 6.70 -13.83
N PRO A 9 -5.04 7.81 -13.87
CA PRO A 9 -4.13 8.20 -12.79
C PRO A 9 -4.82 8.26 -11.41
N TRP A 10 -6.09 8.63 -11.37
CA TRP A 10 -6.86 8.73 -10.14
C TRP A 10 -7.18 7.37 -9.55
N THR A 11 -7.53 6.40 -10.39
CA THR A 11 -7.69 5.00 -9.99
C THR A 11 -6.38 4.43 -9.45
N ALA A 12 -5.24 4.71 -10.11
CA ALA A 12 -3.93 4.22 -9.67
C ALA A 12 -3.53 4.75 -8.28
N LEU A 13 -3.78 6.04 -8.02
CA LEU A 13 -3.52 6.65 -6.71
C LEU A 13 -4.48 6.12 -5.64
N PHE A 14 -5.77 5.96 -5.98
CA PHE A 14 -6.76 5.41 -5.06
C PHE A 14 -6.40 3.97 -4.66
N VAL A 15 -6.13 3.09 -5.63
CA VAL A 15 -5.79 1.69 -5.35
C VAL A 15 -4.50 1.60 -4.55
N GLY A 16 -3.44 2.31 -4.96
CA GLY A 16 -2.17 2.32 -4.22
C GLY A 16 -2.32 2.83 -2.78
N GLY A 17 -3.06 3.92 -2.60
CA GLY A 17 -3.33 4.51 -1.29
C GLY A 17 -4.21 3.63 -0.39
N PHE A 18 -5.26 3.04 -0.95
CA PHE A 18 -6.16 2.15 -0.24
C PHE A 18 -5.44 0.89 0.24
N VAL A 19 -4.68 0.23 -0.64
CA VAL A 19 -3.90 -0.96 -0.28
C VAL A 19 -2.85 -0.61 0.78
N ALA A 20 -2.16 0.52 0.63
CA ALA A 20 -1.21 1.00 1.64
C ALA A 20 -1.87 1.20 3.01
N ALA A 21 -3.05 1.83 3.05
CA ALA A 21 -3.79 2.05 4.28
C ALA A 21 -4.20 0.73 4.96
N LEU A 22 -4.63 -0.28 4.20
CA LEU A 22 -4.95 -1.61 4.74
C LEU A 22 -3.72 -2.28 5.36
N PHE A 23 -2.58 -2.21 4.68
CA PHE A 23 -1.32 -2.75 5.20
C PHE A 23 -0.87 -2.02 6.45
N TRP A 24 -0.96 -0.69 6.51
CA TRP A 24 -0.62 0.08 7.70
C TRP A 24 -1.57 -0.15 8.86
N PHE A 25 -2.86 -0.35 8.58
CA PHE A 25 -3.82 -0.76 9.59
C PHE A 25 -3.46 -2.14 10.16
N ALA A 26 -3.17 -3.12 9.30
CA ALA A 26 -2.71 -4.45 9.72
C ALA A 26 -1.38 -4.38 10.50
N ALA A 27 -0.45 -3.51 10.10
CA ALA A 27 0.79 -3.26 10.83
C ALA A 27 0.53 -2.73 12.24
N GLY A 28 -0.41 -1.79 12.39
CA GLY A 28 -0.84 -1.27 13.68
C GLY A 28 -1.42 -2.36 14.56
N LEU A 29 -2.31 -3.20 14.02
CA LEU A 29 -2.87 -4.35 14.73
C LEU A 29 -1.78 -5.35 15.15
N ALA A 30 -0.84 -5.68 14.27
CA ALA A 30 0.27 -6.58 14.59
C ALA A 30 1.17 -6.00 15.69
N PHE A 31 1.44 -4.70 15.65
CA PHE A 31 2.24 -4.02 16.67
C PHE A 31 1.55 -4.02 18.04
N VAL A 32 0.25 -3.71 18.08
CA VAL A 32 -0.53 -3.70 19.33
C VAL A 32 -0.75 -5.12 19.87
N ALA A 33 -1.07 -6.08 19.01
CA ALA A 33 -1.33 -7.46 19.40
C ALA A 33 -0.08 -8.22 19.86
N ALA A 34 1.12 -7.85 19.37
CA ALA A 34 2.37 -8.49 19.78
C ALA A 34 2.73 -8.25 21.26
N GLY A 35 2.35 -7.10 21.81
CA GLY A 35 2.84 -6.64 23.11
C GLY A 35 4.37 -6.65 23.21
N ASP A 36 4.91 -6.79 24.42
CA ASP A 36 6.37 -6.95 24.65
C ASP A 36 6.85 -8.41 24.59
N VAL A 37 5.93 -9.37 24.42
CA VAL A 37 6.21 -10.80 24.66
C VAL A 37 6.63 -11.53 23.37
N LEU A 38 6.18 -11.07 22.20
CA LEU A 38 6.40 -11.74 20.92
C LEU A 38 7.13 -10.83 19.92
N PRO A 39 8.46 -10.70 20.03
CA PRO A 39 9.26 -9.82 19.15
C PRO A 39 9.13 -10.19 17.67
N THR A 40 8.90 -11.48 17.35
CA THR A 40 8.64 -11.94 15.98
C THR A 40 7.34 -11.38 15.42
N VAL A 41 6.28 -11.29 16.24
CA VAL A 41 4.98 -10.72 15.81
C VAL A 41 5.13 -9.21 15.56
N ARG A 42 5.94 -8.54 16.37
CA ARG A 42 6.30 -7.13 16.17
C ARG A 42 7.12 -6.90 14.90
N ALA A 43 7.97 -7.84 14.49
CA ALA A 43 8.72 -7.72 13.24
C ALA A 43 7.80 -7.72 12.00
N PHE A 44 6.65 -8.40 12.04
CA PHE A 44 5.67 -8.34 10.94
C PHE A 44 5.08 -6.95 10.74
N SER A 45 5.01 -6.10 11.77
CA SER A 45 4.53 -4.73 11.58
C SER A 45 5.44 -3.93 10.66
N LEU A 46 6.76 -4.11 10.75
CA LEU A 46 7.73 -3.47 9.85
C LEU A 46 7.55 -3.97 8.41
N VAL A 47 7.32 -5.28 8.24
CA VAL A 47 7.06 -5.88 6.93
C VAL A 47 5.80 -5.28 6.31
N PHE A 48 4.70 -5.20 7.08
CA PHE A 48 3.46 -4.60 6.61
C PHE A 48 3.60 -3.10 6.31
N VAL A 49 4.35 -2.34 7.11
CA VAL A 49 4.67 -0.93 6.82
C VAL A 49 5.41 -0.80 5.49
N GLY A 50 6.44 -1.63 5.28
CA GLY A 50 7.23 -1.65 4.06
C GLY A 50 6.40 -2.01 2.83
N LEU A 51 5.57 -3.06 2.92
CA LEU A 51 4.64 -3.46 1.86
C LEU A 51 3.65 -2.34 1.54
N GLY A 52 3.02 -1.73 2.54
CA GLY A 52 2.12 -0.60 2.33
C GLY A 52 2.82 0.57 1.63
N GLY A 53 4.03 0.91 2.06
CA GLY A 53 4.85 1.93 1.41
C GLY A 53 5.19 1.59 -0.04
N ALA A 54 5.52 0.33 -0.33
CA ALA A 54 5.81 -0.13 -1.70
C ALA A 54 4.59 -0.01 -2.62
N PHE A 55 3.39 -0.38 -2.14
CA PHE A 55 2.15 -0.23 -2.91
C PHE A 55 1.78 1.24 -3.15
N LEU A 56 1.99 2.11 -2.15
CA LEU A 56 1.78 3.54 -2.32
C LEU A 56 2.73 4.13 -3.38
N LEU A 57 4.02 3.81 -3.28
CA LEU A 57 5.03 4.24 -4.24
C LEU A 57 4.71 3.74 -5.65
N ALA A 58 4.31 2.47 -5.80
CA ALA A 58 3.90 1.91 -7.07
C ALA A 58 2.70 2.67 -7.66
N GLY A 59 1.67 2.96 -6.84
CA GLY A 59 0.51 3.75 -7.27
C GLY A 59 0.89 5.16 -7.74
N VAL A 60 1.78 5.84 -7.01
CA VAL A 60 2.30 7.16 -7.37
C VAL A 60 3.10 7.10 -8.68
N VAL A 61 3.99 6.12 -8.83
CA VAL A 61 4.80 5.95 -10.05
C VAL A 61 3.91 5.69 -11.25
N VAL A 62 2.93 4.79 -11.15
CA VAL A 62 1.98 4.49 -12.22
C VAL A 62 1.17 5.74 -12.59
N ALA A 63 0.65 6.47 -11.62
CA ALA A 63 -0.11 7.69 -11.86
C ALA A 63 0.74 8.78 -12.54
N ALA A 64 1.99 8.94 -12.12
CA ALA A 64 2.94 9.87 -12.75
C ALA A 64 3.24 9.48 -14.20
N VAL A 65 3.45 8.18 -14.46
CA VAL A 65 3.68 7.67 -15.83
C VAL A 65 2.44 7.87 -16.70
N LEU A 66 1.24 7.59 -16.20
CA LEU A 66 -0.01 7.80 -16.95
C LEU A 66 -0.25 9.30 -17.25
N ARG A 67 0.07 10.18 -16.29
CA ARG A 67 -0.03 11.63 -16.48
C ARG A 67 0.98 12.16 -17.50
N ALA A 68 2.20 11.63 -17.52
CA ALA A 68 3.23 12.04 -18.48
C ALA A 68 2.97 11.57 -19.92
N ARG A 69 2.10 10.57 -20.09
CA ARG A 69 1.70 10.02 -21.40
C ARG A 69 0.44 10.67 -21.99
N ARG A 70 -0.26 11.52 -21.23
CA ARG A 70 -1.39 12.33 -21.70
C ARG A 70 -0.90 13.72 -22.09
#